data_AF-A0AAP1EY80-F1
#
_entry.id   AF-A0AAP1EY80-F1
#
_cell.length_a   1.000
_cell.length_b   1.000
_cell.length_c   1.000
_cell.angle_alpha   90.00
_cell.angle_beta   90.00
_cell.angle_gamma   90.00
#
_symmetry.space_group_name_H-M   'P 1'
#
loop_
_entity.id
_entity.type
_entity.pdbx_description
1 polymer ?
#
loop_
_entity_poly.entity_id
_entity_poly.type
_entity_poly.pdbx_seq_one_letter_code
_entity_poly.pdbx_strand_id
1 'polypeptide(L)' 'MQAHREEFRVRAMCRVLRVNRAGYYAWLKSPYSERANEDERLQGLIKHHWLASGSVYGHRKIAKDLRDLGERCSRHRVH' A
#
# COMPACT_ATOMS: atom_id res chain seq x y z
N MET A 1 17.97 3.96 8.69
CA MET A 1 18.49 2.80 9.45
C MET A 1 18.99 1.68 8.55
N GLN A 2 18.21 1.22 7.55
CA GLN A 2 18.65 0.11 6.68
C GLN A 2 19.95 0.39 5.93
N ALA A 3 20.10 1.58 5.34
CA ALA A 3 21.29 1.96 4.57
C ALA A 3 22.60 1.97 5.39
N HIS A 4 22.51 2.23 6.69
CA HIS A 4 23.68 2.37 7.58
C HIS A 4 23.74 1.26 8.64
N ARG A 5 23.09 0.11 8.39
CA ARG A 5 23.02 -1.02 9.33
C ARG A 5 24.37 -1.70 9.58
N GLU A 6 25.30 -1.53 8.67
CA GLU A 6 26.66 -2.11 8.72
C GLU A 6 27.64 -1.14 9.39
N GLU A 7 27.40 0.16 9.27
CA GLU A 7 28.22 1.22 9.88
C GLU A 7 27.88 1.44 11.37
N PHE A 8 26.60 1.30 11.74
CA PHE A 8 26.13 1.57 13.11
C PHE A 8 25.31 0.42 13.67
N ARG A 9 25.46 0.16 14.98
CA ARG A 9 24.65 -0.84 15.68
C ARG A 9 23.18 -0.41 15.70
N VAL A 10 22.28 -1.28 15.24
CA VAL A 10 20.83 -1.06 15.22
C VAL A 10 20.29 -0.60 16.59
N ARG A 11 20.79 -1.15 17.71
CA ARG A 11 20.40 -0.70 19.06
C ARG A 11 20.72 0.78 19.33
N ALA A 12 21.87 1.27 18.86
CA ALA A 12 22.27 2.66 19.01
C ALA A 12 21.39 3.57 18.15
N MET A 13 21.16 3.19 16.90
CA MET A 13 20.26 3.92 16.00
C MET A 13 18.83 3.98 16.55
N CYS A 14 18.28 2.88 17.07
CA CYS A 14 16.96 2.85 17.72
C CYS A 14 16.86 3.80 18.91
N ARG A 15 17.93 3.91 19.71
CA ARG A 15 17.99 4.85 20.84
C ARG A 15 18.00 6.30 20.36
N VAL A 16 18.81 6.63 19.35
CA VAL A 16 18.94 7.99 18.81
C VAL A 16 17.65 8.44 18.10
N LEU A 17 17.09 7.58 17.25
CA LEU A 17 15.88 7.86 16.47
C LEU A 17 14.58 7.60 17.24
N ARG A 18 14.65 7.24 18.53
CA ARG A 18 13.52 6.98 19.42
C ARG A 18 12.48 6.00 18.85
N VAL A 19 12.95 4.98 18.15
CA VAL A 19 12.10 3.90 17.61
C VAL A 19 12.36 2.58 18.34
N ASN A 20 11.31 1.79 18.49
CA ASN A 20 11.43 0.46 19.09
C ASN A 20 12.18 -0.49 18.14
N ARG A 21 13.16 -1.23 18.68
CA ARG A 21 13.92 -2.25 17.94
C ARG A 21 13.03 -3.33 17.35
N ALA A 22 12.00 -3.77 18.08
CA ALA A 22 11.03 -4.74 17.59
C ALA A 22 10.23 -4.17 16.41
N GLY A 23 9.87 -2.88 16.47
CA GLY A 23 9.20 -2.18 15.37
C GLY A 23 10.07 -2.07 14.12
N TYR A 24 11.36 -1.82 14.28
CA TYR A 24 12.30 -1.78 13.14
C TYR A 24 12.39 -3.14 12.43
N TYR A 25 12.50 -4.25 13.16
CA TYR A 25 12.53 -5.58 12.53
C TYR A 25 11.17 -6.01 11.98
N ALA A 26 10.06 -5.60 12.61
CA ALA A 26 8.72 -5.82 12.07
C ALA A 26 8.54 -5.12 10.72
N TRP A 27 8.95 -3.84 10.64
CA TRP A 27 8.98 -3.08 9.40
C TRP A 27 9.93 -3.70 8.37
N LEU A 28 11.10 -4.21 8.78
CA LEU A 28 12.02 -4.88 7.85
C LEU A 28 11.40 -6.14 7.24
N LYS A 29 10.58 -6.87 7.99
CA LYS A 29 9.89 -8.08 7.52
C LYS A 29 8.68 -7.74 6.63
N SER A 30 7.97 -6.66 6.94
CA SER A 30 6.78 -6.22 6.24
C SER A 30 6.79 -4.69 6.16
N PRO A 31 7.47 -4.12 5.15
CA PRO A 31 7.61 -2.67 5.02
C PRO A 31 6.29 -2.01 4.62
N TYR A 32 5.41 -2.77 3.97
CA TYR A 32 4.06 -2.38 3.59
C TYR A 32 3.05 -3.02 4.53
N SER A 33 2.13 -2.21 5.04
CA SER A 33 0.98 -2.75 5.77
C SER A 33 0.08 -3.59 4.84
N GLU A 34 -0.65 -4.55 5.41
CA GLU A 34 -1.71 -5.29 4.69
C GLU A 34 -2.63 -4.37 3.89
N ARG A 35 -2.98 -3.21 4.47
CA ARG A 35 -3.80 -2.20 3.81
C ARG A 35 -3.12 -1.59 2.57
N ALA A 36 -1.81 -1.34 2.64
CA ALA A 36 -1.06 -0.79 1.51
C ALA A 36 -0.97 -1.79 0.35
N ASN A 37 -0.74 -3.07 0.65
CA ASN A 37 -0.78 -4.14 -0.36
C ASN A 37 -2.15 -4.24 -1.03
N GLU A 38 -3.21 -4.14 -0.21
CA GLU A 38 -4.58 -4.18 -0.70
C GLU A 38 -4.96 -2.92 -1.50
N ASP A 39 -4.41 -1.76 -1.16
CA ASP A 39 -4.55 -0.53 -1.96
C ASP A 39 -3.84 -0.66 -3.31
N GLU A 40 -2.64 -1.26 -3.36
CA GLU A 40 -1.92 -1.52 -4.61
C GLU A 40 -2.68 -2.51 -5.52
N ARG A 41 -3.21 -3.60 -4.95
CA ARG A 41 -4.07 -4.55 -5.68
C ARG A 41 -5.28 -3.84 -6.27
N LEU A 42 -5.95 -3.02 -5.48
CA LEU A 42 -7.13 -2.27 -5.90
C LEU A 42 -6.80 -1.26 -7.00
N GLN A 43 -5.67 -0.56 -6.91
CA GLN A 43 -5.21 0.35 -7.96
C GLN A 43 -4.97 -0.38 -9.29
N GLY A 44 -4.42 -1.58 -9.25
CA GLY A 44 -4.26 -2.43 -10.44
C GLY A 44 -5.60 -2.73 -11.12
N LEU A 45 -6.63 -3.09 -10.34
CA LEU A 45 -7.98 -3.34 -10.84
C LEU A 45 -8.63 -2.08 -11.42
N ILE A 46 -8.54 -0.94 -10.71
CA ILE A 46 -9.05 0.35 -11.18
C ILE A 46 -8.44 0.69 -12.55
N LYS A 47 -7.11 0.55 -12.68
CA LYS A 47 -6.40 0.81 -13.93
C LYS A 47 -6.84 -0.14 -15.04
N HIS A 48 -7.02 -1.43 -14.74
CA HIS A 48 -7.51 -2.40 -15.71
C HIS A 48 -8.90 -2.01 -16.25
N HIS A 49 -9.85 -1.68 -15.38
CA HIS A 49 -11.20 -1.27 -15.80
C HIS A 49 -11.21 0.05 -16.55
N TRP A 50 -10.39 1.01 -16.12
CA TRP A 50 -10.23 2.27 -16.84
C TRP A 50 -9.75 2.04 -18.27
N LEU A 51 -8.69 1.24 -18.45
CA LEU A 51 -8.16 0.90 -19.78
C LEU A 51 -9.17 0.10 -20.62
N ALA A 52 -9.85 -0.87 -20.03
CA ALA A 52 -10.88 -1.67 -20.70
C ALA A 52 -12.07 -0.82 -21.17
N SER A 53 -12.37 0.28 -20.48
CA SER A 53 -13.40 1.25 -20.89
C SER A 53 -12.96 2.20 -22.01
N GLY A 54 -11.75 2.06 -22.54
CA GLY A 54 -11.15 3.01 -23.49
C GLY A 54 -10.78 4.33 -22.83
N SER A 55 -10.48 4.31 -21.53
CA SER A 55 -10.13 5.50 -20.72
C SER A 55 -11.26 6.53 -20.55
N VAL A 56 -12.50 6.14 -20.85
CA VAL A 56 -13.68 7.03 -20.79
C VAL A 56 -14.35 7.00 -19.41
N TYR A 57 -14.25 5.89 -18.69
CA TYR A 57 -14.97 5.75 -17.43
C TYR A 57 -14.28 6.53 -16.30
N GLY A 58 -15.00 7.46 -15.68
CA GLY A 58 -14.57 8.09 -14.44
C GLY A 58 -14.77 7.17 -13.23
N HIS A 59 -14.21 7.58 -12.07
CA HIS A 59 -14.20 6.80 -10.83
C HIS A 59 -15.58 6.23 -10.42
N ARG A 60 -16.69 6.91 -10.72
CA ARG A 60 -18.05 6.43 -10.38
C ARG A 60 -18.44 5.18 -11.17
N LYS A 61 -18.10 5.13 -12.46
CA LYS A 61 -18.40 3.98 -13.33
C LYS A 61 -17.48 2.82 -12.98
N ILE A 62 -16.18 3.09 -12.82
CA ILE A 62 -15.22 2.08 -12.35
C ILE A 62 -15.63 1.50 -10.99
N ALA A 63 -16.07 2.34 -10.04
CA ALA A 63 -16.55 1.86 -8.75
C ALA A 63 -17.83 1.03 -8.86
N LYS A 64 -18.63 1.21 -9.91
CA LYS A 64 -19.79 0.34 -10.20
C LYS A 64 -19.31 -1.00 -10.74
N ASP A 65 -18.44 -0.99 -11.75
CA ASP A 65 -17.89 -2.20 -12.36
C ASP A 65 -17.18 -3.08 -11.31
N LEU A 66 -16.39 -2.48 -10.43
CA LEU A 66 -15.75 -3.18 -9.31
C LEU A 66 -16.77 -3.81 -8.35
N ARG A 67 -17.86 -3.12 -8.03
CA ARG A 67 -18.94 -3.69 -7.19
C ARG A 67 -19.67 -4.83 -7.89
N ASP A 68 -19.92 -4.70 -9.19
CA ASP A 68 -20.58 -5.72 -10.01
C ASP A 68 -19.71 -6.99 -10.08
N LEU A 69 -18.38 -6.86 -9.97
CA LEU A 69 -17.43 -7.96 -9.85
C LEU A 69 -17.27 -8.52 -8.41
N GLY A 70 -18.02 -7.99 -7.44
CA GLY A 70 -17.98 -8.42 -6.04
C GLY A 70 -16.83 -7.82 -5.22
N GLU A 71 -16.11 -6.82 -5.75
CA GLU A 71 -15.02 -6.16 -5.04
C GLU A 71 -15.55 -5.29 -3.90
N ARG A 72 -15.03 -5.50 -2.68
CA ARG A 72 -15.47 -4.78 -1.47
C ARG A 72 -14.55 -3.60 -1.18
N CYS A 73 -14.58 -2.61 -2.07
CA CYS A 73 -13.87 -1.34 -1.87
C CYS A 73 -14.81 -0.21 -1.45
N SER A 74 -14.39 0.62 -0.48
CA SER A 74 -15.12 1.84 -0.12
C SER A 74 -14.95 2.92 -1.20
N ARG A 75 -15.95 3.80 -1.36
CA ARG A 75 -15.94 4.86 -2.39
C ARG A 75 -14.68 5.74 -2.35
N HIS A 76 -14.08 5.92 -1.17
CA HIS A 76 -12.88 6.73 -0.98
C HIS A 76 -11.59 6.08 -1.48
N ARG A 77 -11.62 4.79 -1.81
CA ARG A 77 -10.46 4.05 -2.31
C ARG A 77 -10.42 4.00 -3.85
N VAL A 78 -11.45 4.49 -4.53
CA VAL A 78 -11.52 4.57 -5.99
C VAL A 78 -11.41 6.04 -6.39
N HIS A 79 -10.25 6.44 -6.93
CA HIS A 79 -9.95 7.80 -7.40
C HIS A 79 -9.48 7.77 -8.85
#